data_AF-A0A1S8SFC6-F1
#
_entry.id   AF-A0A1S8SFC6-F1
#
_cell.length_a   1.000
_cell.length_b   1.000
_cell.length_c   1.000
_cell.angle_alpha   90.00
_cell.angle_beta   90.00
_cell.angle_gamma   90.00
#
_symmetry.space_group_name_H-M   'P 1'
#
loop_
_entity.id
_entity.type
_entity.pdbx_description
1 polymer ?
#
loop_
_entity_poly.entity_id
_entity_poly.type
_entity_poly.pdbx_seq_one_letter_code
_entity_poly.pdbx_strand_id
1 'polypeptide(L)'
;MVNIVGIFDFFKYDDNGYDKYGYDKNGYDKNGYNKEGYDIEGFNKNGYHKNGTEYNNYGYDVNGYDIHGFDKNGYNKNGDDKYGYDRSGYDRCGYDKNGFDKNGYNKNGDDKYGYDRSGYDRCGYDKNGFDKNGYNKNGYNIYGYDKKGYDKDGYNRNGFDKSGYNREKYDMCGYDKDGYDKSGYNRTGYDKNGFSRYGYHINCSRYDNNGYDINGYDKNGFNITGCHINGSNYDNDGYDKNGCDRNGYDKKGFNKDEYHKNGTKYDNNGYNKHGYDKDGYNKYGYNESGYDRSGYNRRGYDRNGYNKQGFNKDGIHVNGTRFDDEGFAANGYNVKGINREGFNRGGYDKNGYDKEGYNESGYNKNGIDRDGFNKEGYNKDGYDRNGYNRDGYNIHGFDKNGYDMQGYDISGNKIERNIEKNISTESVTNYNYGVNSGTKGLINQDEYTEYSLRMTKESLIIYLFLNQVIPADESMDTPEITVFLTKYKEEIELNKFFMGSLFNMYPGKDLNFFMNEFLKKFDEYLKMMKLMPNMCRSIEEGYIYLKEYVGRKKTEEL
;
A
#
# COMPACT_ATOMS: atom_id res chain seq x y z
N MET A 1 65.73 -46.26 116.15
CA MET A 1 67.11 -46.02 115.70
C MET A 1 67.29 -46.64 114.33
N VAL A 2 67.64 -45.77 113.39
CA VAL A 2 68.18 -45.95 112.04
C VAL A 2 68.58 -47.37 111.63
N ASN A 3 68.15 -47.79 110.44
CA ASN A 3 68.80 -48.85 109.69
C ASN A 3 69.29 -48.29 108.34
N ILE A 4 70.61 -48.18 108.21
CA ILE A 4 71.35 -47.81 107.00
C ILE A 4 71.65 -49.10 106.24
N VAL A 5 71.00 -49.27 105.09
CA VAL A 5 71.42 -50.10 103.95
C VAL A 5 70.68 -49.51 102.73
N GLY A 6 71.27 -49.13 101.60
CA GLY A 6 72.65 -49.12 101.15
C GLY A 6 72.76 -48.15 99.98
N ILE A 7 73.71 -47.23 100.07
CA ILE A 7 74.20 -46.41 98.96
C ILE A 7 75.06 -47.32 98.09
N PHE A 8 74.59 -47.82 96.95
CA PHE A 8 75.42 -48.38 95.86
C PHE A 8 74.53 -48.67 94.64
N ASP A 9 74.40 -47.74 93.70
CA ASP A 9 74.16 -48.09 92.28
C ASP A 9 74.33 -46.91 91.30
N PHE A 10 75.24 -45.97 91.58
CA PHE A 10 75.41 -44.75 90.77
C PHE A 10 76.60 -44.74 89.79
N PHE A 11 77.28 -45.87 89.54
CA PHE A 11 78.40 -45.95 88.57
C PHE A 11 78.50 -47.32 87.87
N LYS A 12 77.46 -47.77 87.17
CA LYS A 12 77.60 -48.96 86.29
C LYS A 12 78.11 -48.60 84.90
N TYR A 13 77.92 -47.36 84.46
CA TYR A 13 78.28 -46.87 83.13
C TYR A 13 78.89 -45.47 83.24
N ASP A 14 79.83 -45.14 82.37
CA ASP A 14 80.44 -43.81 82.22
C ASP A 14 79.44 -42.82 81.58
N ASP A 15 79.83 -41.54 81.49
CA ASP A 15 78.98 -40.48 80.89
C ASP A 15 78.62 -40.73 79.42
N ASN A 16 79.31 -41.66 78.75
CA ASN A 16 79.02 -42.09 77.37
C ASN A 16 78.14 -43.36 77.33
N GLY A 17 77.73 -43.90 78.48
CA GLY A 17 76.86 -45.06 78.60
C GLY A 17 77.58 -46.42 78.55
N TYR A 18 78.89 -46.49 78.81
CA TYR A 18 79.69 -47.74 78.77
C TYR A 18 80.20 -48.17 80.15
N ASP A 19 80.17 -49.47 80.44
CA ASP A 19 80.67 -50.04 81.67
C ASP A 19 82.20 -49.91 81.78
N LYS A 20 82.76 -50.27 82.95
CA LYS A 20 84.21 -50.23 83.17
C LYS A 20 85.04 -51.10 82.21
N TYR A 21 84.40 -51.98 81.45
CA TYR A 21 85.03 -52.83 80.43
C TYR A 21 84.79 -52.31 79.00
N GLY A 22 84.12 -51.16 78.86
CA GLY A 22 83.88 -50.48 77.61
C GLY A 22 82.64 -50.94 76.85
N TYR A 23 81.66 -51.59 77.51
CA TYR A 23 80.43 -52.09 76.88
C TYR A 23 79.17 -51.34 77.34
N ASP A 24 78.26 -51.05 76.42
CA ASP A 24 77.00 -50.38 76.70
C ASP A 24 76.03 -51.26 77.52
N LYS A 25 74.87 -50.70 77.89
CA LYS A 25 73.83 -51.43 78.62
C LYS A 25 73.30 -52.69 77.91
N ASN A 26 73.48 -52.78 76.60
CA ASN A 26 73.09 -53.92 75.77
C ASN A 26 74.25 -54.92 75.58
N GLY A 27 75.43 -54.63 76.14
CA GLY A 27 76.60 -55.50 76.12
C GLY A 27 77.51 -55.32 74.90
N TYR A 28 77.48 -54.18 74.21
CA TYR A 28 78.27 -53.89 73.00
C TYR A 28 79.31 -52.78 73.23
N ASP A 29 80.52 -52.96 72.70
CA ASP A 29 81.60 -51.97 72.81
C ASP A 29 81.32 -50.71 71.98
N LYS A 30 82.19 -49.71 72.07
CA LYS A 30 82.09 -48.47 71.27
C LYS A 30 82.08 -48.68 69.76
N ASN A 31 82.52 -49.85 69.28
CA ASN A 31 82.51 -50.22 67.86
C ASN A 31 81.29 -51.09 67.51
N GLY A 32 80.38 -51.34 68.46
CA GLY A 32 79.16 -52.13 68.26
C GLY A 32 79.32 -53.64 68.42
N TYR A 33 80.41 -54.15 68.99
CA TYR A 33 80.66 -55.59 69.15
C TYR A 33 80.54 -56.04 70.61
N ASN A 34 79.92 -57.19 70.83
CA ASN A 34 79.81 -57.80 72.16
C ASN A 34 81.15 -58.36 72.65
N LYS A 35 81.19 -58.88 73.88
CA LYS A 35 82.40 -59.48 74.48
C LYS A 35 82.99 -60.66 73.69
N GLU A 36 82.19 -61.28 72.83
CA GLU A 36 82.59 -62.38 71.96
C GLU A 36 83.11 -61.88 70.60
N GLY A 37 83.12 -60.56 70.37
CA GLY A 37 83.59 -59.93 69.14
C GLY A 37 82.58 -59.91 67.99
N TYR A 38 81.28 -60.07 68.29
CA TYR A 38 80.20 -60.06 67.30
C TYR A 38 79.26 -58.86 67.49
N ASP A 39 78.80 -58.27 66.40
CA ASP A 39 77.82 -57.20 66.41
C ASP A 39 76.41 -57.69 66.80
N ILE A 40 75.45 -56.78 66.82
CA ILE A 40 74.05 -57.06 67.18
C ILE A 40 73.35 -58.03 66.21
N GLU A 41 73.81 -58.11 64.96
CA GLU A 41 73.32 -59.04 63.94
C GLU A 41 74.13 -60.36 63.93
N GLY A 42 75.14 -60.48 64.79
CA GLY A 42 75.94 -61.68 64.98
C GLY A 42 77.16 -61.82 64.08
N PHE A 43 77.66 -60.75 63.44
CA PHE A 43 78.87 -60.74 62.60
C PHE A 43 80.11 -60.23 63.34
N ASN A 44 81.27 -60.84 63.10
CA ASN A 44 82.54 -60.36 63.61
C ASN A 44 83.14 -59.26 62.72
N LYS A 45 84.23 -58.64 63.17
CA LYS A 45 84.92 -57.56 62.43
C LYS A 45 85.39 -57.94 61.01
N ASN A 46 85.52 -59.23 60.72
CA ASN A 46 85.92 -59.74 59.41
C ASN A 46 84.70 -60.13 58.54
N GLY A 47 83.46 -59.90 59.01
CA GLY A 47 82.23 -60.20 58.27
C GLY A 47 81.69 -61.63 58.41
N TYR A 48 82.24 -62.45 59.30
CA TYR A 48 81.76 -63.83 59.53
C TYR A 48 80.74 -63.87 60.68
N HIS A 49 79.61 -64.51 60.46
CA HIS A 49 78.56 -64.70 61.46
C HIS A 49 78.91 -65.79 62.49
N LYS A 50 78.26 -65.81 63.66
CA LYS A 50 78.44 -66.81 64.73
C LYS A 50 78.31 -68.28 64.28
N ASN A 51 77.66 -68.54 63.14
CA ASN A 51 77.54 -69.87 62.54
C ASN A 51 78.76 -70.30 61.71
N GLY A 52 79.78 -69.46 61.59
CA GLY A 52 81.04 -69.73 60.88
C GLY A 52 81.02 -69.43 59.38
N THR A 53 79.94 -68.87 58.83
CA THR A 53 79.87 -68.46 57.41
C THR A 53 79.83 -66.94 57.29
N GLU A 54 79.99 -66.42 56.07
CA GLU A 54 79.81 -64.98 55.78
C GLU A 54 78.35 -64.54 55.85
N TYR A 55 77.40 -65.46 56.12
CA TYR A 55 75.96 -65.20 56.12
C TYR A 55 75.34 -65.55 57.47
N ASN A 56 74.40 -64.74 57.96
CA ASN A 56 73.63 -65.05 59.15
C ASN A 56 72.69 -66.26 58.94
N ASN A 57 71.99 -66.67 59.98
CA ASN A 57 71.07 -67.81 59.91
C ASN A 57 69.87 -67.60 58.98
N TYR A 58 69.66 -66.36 58.51
CA TYR A 58 68.64 -66.00 57.51
C TYR A 58 69.21 -65.92 56.10
N GLY A 59 70.52 -66.16 55.92
CA GLY A 59 71.20 -66.20 54.63
C GLY A 59 71.72 -64.87 54.10
N TYR A 60 71.87 -63.83 54.94
CA TYR A 60 72.35 -62.49 54.53
C TYR A 60 73.73 -62.19 55.11
N ASP A 61 74.59 -61.47 54.38
CA ASP A 61 75.92 -61.02 54.81
C ASP A 61 75.85 -59.84 55.78
N VAL A 62 77.01 -59.38 56.26
CA VAL A 62 77.11 -58.21 57.15
C VAL A 62 76.55 -56.92 56.53
N ASN A 63 76.48 -56.84 55.21
CA ASN A 63 75.89 -55.72 54.47
C ASN A 63 74.39 -55.91 54.20
N GLY A 64 73.81 -57.03 54.63
CA GLY A 64 72.40 -57.37 54.47
C GLY A 64 72.02 -58.01 53.13
N TYR A 65 72.96 -58.55 52.36
CA TYR A 65 72.73 -59.19 51.05
C TYR A 65 72.88 -60.71 51.11
N ASP A 66 72.02 -61.43 50.41
CA ASP A 66 72.07 -62.89 50.32
C ASP A 66 73.23 -63.41 49.45
N ILE A 67 73.34 -64.72 49.32
CA ILE A 67 74.34 -65.39 48.48
C ILE A 67 74.24 -65.02 46.99
N HIS A 68 73.09 -64.53 46.55
CA HIS A 68 72.85 -64.04 45.19
C HIS A 68 73.06 -62.53 45.06
N GLY A 69 73.46 -61.85 46.13
CA GLY A 69 73.74 -60.43 46.17
C GLY A 69 72.51 -59.53 46.29
N PHE A 70 71.37 -60.04 46.80
CA PHE A 70 70.12 -59.30 46.98
C PHE A 70 69.79 -59.07 48.46
N ASP A 71 69.33 -57.88 48.81
CA ASP A 71 68.91 -57.56 50.16
C ASP A 71 67.63 -58.32 50.57
N LYS A 72 67.18 -58.16 51.82
CA LYS A 72 65.92 -58.75 52.32
C LYS A 72 64.67 -58.37 51.51
N ASN A 73 64.75 -57.31 50.70
CA ASN A 73 63.66 -56.86 49.84
C ASN A 73 63.83 -57.33 48.37
N GLY A 74 64.88 -58.09 48.06
CA GLY A 74 65.15 -58.63 46.74
C GLY A 74 65.89 -57.69 45.78
N TYR A 75 66.60 -56.67 46.28
CA TYR A 75 67.34 -55.69 45.46
C TYR A 75 68.86 -55.81 45.66
N ASN A 76 69.62 -55.71 44.57
CA ASN A 76 71.07 -55.76 44.62
C ASN A 76 71.68 -54.43 45.14
N LYS A 77 73.01 -54.37 45.23
CA LYS A 77 73.75 -53.17 45.69
C LYS A 77 73.50 -51.90 44.86
N ASN A 78 73.09 -52.05 43.60
CA ASN A 78 72.72 -50.92 42.73
C ASN A 78 71.24 -50.52 42.88
N GLY A 79 70.48 -51.24 43.72
CA GLY A 79 69.06 -50.99 43.94
C GLY A 79 68.13 -51.65 42.91
N ASP A 80 68.64 -52.56 42.07
CA ASP A 80 67.87 -53.27 41.03
C ASP A 80 67.42 -54.66 41.54
N ASP A 81 66.18 -55.08 41.25
CA ASP A 81 65.67 -56.43 41.49
C ASP A 81 66.33 -57.46 40.55
N LYS A 82 66.03 -58.75 40.73
CA LYS A 82 66.56 -59.83 39.88
C LYS A 82 66.25 -59.65 38.38
N TYR A 83 65.22 -58.86 38.04
CA TYR A 83 64.80 -58.59 36.67
C TYR A 83 65.31 -57.23 36.16
N GLY A 84 66.12 -56.51 36.94
CA GLY A 84 66.74 -55.24 36.55
C GLY A 84 65.88 -54.00 36.80
N TYR A 85 64.85 -54.08 37.64
CA TYR A 85 63.98 -52.95 37.99
C TYR A 85 64.36 -52.34 39.34
N ASP A 86 64.40 -51.02 39.42
CA ASP A 86 64.65 -50.30 40.65
C ASP A 86 63.54 -50.52 41.70
N ARG A 87 63.74 -50.00 42.92
CA ARG A 87 62.72 -50.06 43.99
C ARG A 87 61.40 -49.37 43.65
N SER A 88 61.38 -48.50 42.65
CA SER A 88 60.16 -47.86 42.14
C SER A 88 59.48 -48.69 41.03
N GLY A 89 60.07 -49.82 40.64
CA GLY A 89 59.56 -50.74 39.63
C GLY A 89 59.95 -50.40 38.19
N TYR A 90 60.99 -49.60 37.95
CA TYR A 90 61.42 -49.17 36.61
C TYR A 90 62.80 -49.71 36.24
N ASP A 91 62.97 -50.15 35.00
CA ASP A 91 64.25 -50.57 34.45
C ASP A 91 65.22 -49.38 34.30
N ARG A 92 66.47 -49.65 33.91
CA ARG A 92 67.48 -48.61 33.67
C ARG A 92 67.15 -47.64 32.54
N CYS A 93 66.23 -48.02 31.66
CA CYS A 93 65.70 -47.16 30.60
C CYS A 93 64.50 -46.32 31.08
N GLY A 94 64.07 -46.49 32.34
CA GLY A 94 62.99 -45.77 32.98
C GLY A 94 61.59 -46.35 32.71
N TYR A 95 61.47 -47.62 32.31
CA TYR A 95 60.20 -48.28 31.97
C TYR A 95 59.81 -49.34 33.00
N ASP A 96 58.53 -49.42 33.35
CA ASP A 96 57.98 -50.44 34.22
C ASP A 96 57.93 -51.83 33.56
N LYS A 97 57.49 -52.84 34.30
CA LYS A 97 57.33 -54.22 33.79
C LYS A 97 56.35 -54.34 32.61
N ASN A 98 55.48 -53.35 32.42
CA ASN A 98 54.55 -53.28 31.29
C ASN A 98 55.10 -52.46 30.11
N GLY A 99 56.34 -51.95 30.23
CA GLY A 99 57.02 -51.17 29.21
C GLY A 99 56.62 -49.70 29.15
N PHE A 100 56.09 -49.12 30.23
CA PHE A 100 55.68 -47.71 30.31
C PHE A 100 56.59 -46.89 31.24
N ASP A 101 56.92 -45.68 30.84
CA ASP A 101 57.68 -44.74 31.65
C ASP A 101 56.87 -44.24 32.87
N LYS A 102 57.51 -43.45 33.75
CA LYS A 102 56.83 -42.84 34.92
C LYS A 102 55.62 -41.97 34.56
N ASN A 103 55.53 -41.50 33.31
CA ASN A 103 54.41 -40.71 32.80
C ASN A 103 53.36 -41.56 32.09
N GLY A 104 53.53 -42.89 32.03
CA GLY A 104 52.60 -43.82 31.42
C GLY A 104 52.75 -44.01 29.92
N TYR A 105 53.90 -43.66 29.32
CA TYR A 105 54.16 -43.78 27.88
C TYR A 105 55.19 -44.86 27.56
N ASN A 106 54.94 -45.63 26.50
CA ASN A 106 55.86 -46.68 26.05
C ASN A 106 57.08 -46.09 25.31
N LYS A 107 57.99 -46.97 24.84
CA LYS A 107 59.19 -46.55 24.08
C LYS A 107 58.90 -45.78 22.78
N ASN A 108 57.71 -45.96 22.20
CA ASN A 108 57.27 -45.22 21.01
C ASN A 108 56.59 -43.88 21.37
N GLY A 109 56.46 -43.56 22.66
CA GLY A 109 55.80 -42.35 23.14
C GLY A 109 54.28 -42.43 23.20
N ASP A 110 53.69 -43.63 23.07
CA ASP A 110 52.25 -43.86 23.15
C ASP A 110 51.83 -44.31 24.56
N ASP A 111 50.71 -43.79 25.08
CA ASP A 111 50.08 -44.25 26.32
C ASP A 111 49.48 -45.66 26.15
N LYS A 112 48.95 -46.24 27.23
CA LYS A 112 48.29 -47.57 27.19
C LYS A 112 47.12 -47.66 26.21
N TYR A 113 46.53 -46.53 25.82
CA TYR A 113 45.41 -46.44 24.89
C TYR A 113 45.84 -46.07 23.46
N GLY A 114 47.15 -45.94 23.20
CA GLY A 114 47.71 -45.65 21.88
C GLY A 114 47.76 -44.16 21.53
N TYR A 115 47.67 -43.26 22.50
CA TYR A 115 47.78 -41.81 22.29
C TYR A 115 49.18 -41.30 22.61
N ASP A 116 49.71 -40.44 21.76
CA ASP A 116 50.98 -39.76 21.99
C ASP A 116 50.91 -38.83 23.22
N ARG A 117 52.06 -38.25 23.58
CA ARG A 117 52.15 -37.26 24.68
C ARG A 117 51.33 -35.98 24.46
N SER A 118 50.90 -35.71 23.23
CA SER A 118 50.00 -34.60 22.89
C SER A 118 48.52 -35.01 22.97
N GLY A 119 48.22 -36.28 23.29
CA GLY A 119 46.88 -36.82 23.42
C GLY A 119 46.24 -37.27 22.10
N TYR A 120 47.03 -37.51 21.04
CA TYR A 120 46.53 -37.92 19.71
C TYR A 120 46.94 -39.34 19.37
N ASP A 121 46.03 -40.11 18.80
CA ASP A 121 46.31 -41.43 18.27
C ASP A 121 47.23 -41.38 17.03
N ARG A 122 47.64 -42.53 16.51
CA ARG A 122 48.47 -42.63 15.31
C ARG A 122 47.81 -42.08 14.04
N CYS A 123 46.49 -41.93 14.03
CA CYS A 123 45.75 -41.29 12.94
C CYS A 123 45.66 -39.77 13.12
N GLY A 124 46.19 -39.22 14.21
CA GLY A 124 46.21 -37.80 14.53
C GLY A 124 44.93 -37.30 15.21
N TYR A 125 44.11 -38.16 15.80
CA TYR A 125 42.86 -37.81 16.47
C TYR A 125 42.94 -37.96 17.98
N ASP A 126 42.35 -37.03 18.71
CA ASP A 126 42.25 -37.09 20.17
C ASP A 126 41.27 -38.17 20.64
N LYS A 127 41.12 -38.33 21.96
CA LYS A 127 40.17 -39.29 22.56
C LYS A 127 38.71 -39.04 22.19
N ASN A 128 38.37 -37.84 21.70
CA ASN A 128 37.04 -37.47 21.22
C ASN A 128 36.89 -37.65 19.70
N GLY A 129 37.94 -38.11 19.01
CA GLY A 129 37.96 -38.34 17.57
C GLY A 129 38.17 -37.09 16.72
N PHE A 130 38.78 -36.04 17.26
CA PHE A 130 39.08 -34.78 16.56
C PHE A 130 40.58 -34.59 16.33
N ASP A 131 40.94 -34.11 15.14
CA ASP A 131 42.32 -33.78 14.79
C ASP A 131 42.82 -32.54 15.54
N LYS A 132 44.09 -32.19 15.37
CA LYS A 132 44.69 -30.98 15.95
C LYS A 132 43.99 -29.68 15.56
N ASN A 133 43.23 -29.67 14.46
CA ASN A 133 42.44 -28.53 14.01
C ASN A 133 41.00 -28.56 14.52
N GLY A 134 40.64 -29.56 15.34
CA GLY A 134 39.32 -29.74 15.91
C GLY A 134 38.29 -30.36 14.95
N TYR A 135 38.72 -31.10 13.92
CA TYR A 135 37.85 -31.76 12.94
C TYR A 135 37.92 -33.27 13.05
N ASN A 136 36.75 -33.92 13.01
CA ASN A 136 36.67 -35.37 13.00
C ASN A 136 37.13 -35.97 11.67
N LYS A 137 37.14 -37.30 11.57
CA LYS A 137 37.56 -38.03 10.37
C LYS A 137 36.73 -37.72 9.12
N ASN A 138 35.50 -37.24 9.29
CA ASN A 138 34.62 -36.80 8.20
C ASN A 138 34.83 -35.32 7.83
N GLY A 139 35.77 -34.64 8.48
CA GLY A 139 36.09 -33.23 8.22
C GLY A 139 35.14 -32.23 8.88
N TYR A 140 34.38 -32.63 9.91
CA TYR A 140 33.46 -31.77 10.65
C TYR A 140 33.96 -31.47 12.06
N ASN A 141 33.83 -30.22 12.49
CA ASN A 141 34.17 -29.81 13.85
C ASN A 141 33.15 -30.34 14.88
N ILE A 142 33.39 -30.06 16.15
CA ILE A 142 32.50 -30.47 17.26
C ILE A 142 31.05 -29.97 17.12
N TYR A 143 30.84 -28.87 16.40
CA TYR A 143 29.52 -28.31 16.10
C TYR A 143 28.87 -28.91 14.84
N GLY A 144 29.53 -29.86 14.19
CA GLY A 144 29.03 -30.52 12.98
C GLY A 144 29.24 -29.75 11.69
N TYR A 145 30.14 -28.76 11.65
CA TYR A 145 30.42 -27.95 10.44
C TYR A 145 31.80 -28.25 9.86
N ASP A 146 31.88 -28.30 8.53
CA ASP A 146 33.11 -28.48 7.79
C ASP A 146 34.05 -27.25 7.90
N LYS A 147 35.22 -27.33 7.27
CA LYS A 147 36.18 -26.21 7.24
C LYS A 147 35.64 -24.95 6.54
N LYS A 148 34.60 -25.08 5.71
CA LYS A 148 33.92 -23.97 5.03
C LYS A 148 32.71 -23.44 5.81
N GLY A 149 32.42 -24.03 6.98
CA GLY A 149 31.32 -23.61 7.84
C GLY A 149 29.97 -24.20 7.46
N TYR A 150 29.91 -25.30 6.72
CA TYR A 150 28.68 -25.98 6.30
C TYR A 150 28.50 -27.32 7.00
N ASP A 151 27.28 -27.62 7.41
CA ASP A 151 26.91 -28.92 7.97
C ASP A 151 26.94 -30.04 6.91
N LYS A 152 26.64 -31.26 7.33
CA LYS A 152 26.57 -32.43 6.44
C LYS A 152 25.53 -32.31 5.31
N ASP A 153 24.52 -31.47 5.50
CA ASP A 153 23.45 -31.25 4.53
C ASP A 153 23.76 -30.04 3.62
N GLY A 154 24.92 -29.38 3.82
CA GLY A 154 25.38 -28.27 3.01
C GLY A 154 24.87 -26.90 3.46
N TYR A 155 24.40 -26.76 4.71
CA TYR A 155 23.88 -25.51 5.27
C TYR A 155 24.83 -24.89 6.29
N ASN A 156 25.00 -23.57 6.23
CA ASN A 156 25.81 -22.84 7.18
C ASN A 156 25.12 -22.74 8.55
N ARG A 157 25.78 -22.11 9.53
CA ARG A 157 25.23 -21.89 10.88
C ARG A 157 23.92 -21.10 10.91
N ASN A 158 23.65 -20.29 9.89
CA ASN A 158 22.40 -19.54 9.76
C ASN A 158 21.31 -20.35 9.04
N GLY A 159 21.58 -21.61 8.69
CA GLY A 159 20.65 -22.50 8.02
C GLY A 159 20.52 -22.26 6.51
N PHE A 160 21.49 -21.60 5.87
CA PHE A 160 21.49 -21.31 4.43
C PHE A 160 22.56 -22.09 3.68
N ASP A 161 22.22 -22.59 2.50
CA ASP A 161 23.15 -23.27 1.61
C ASP A 161 24.11 -22.27 0.93
N LYS A 162 24.97 -22.79 0.05
CA LYS A 162 25.92 -21.96 -0.73
C LYS A 162 25.24 -21.00 -1.71
N SER A 163 24.00 -21.28 -2.10
CA SER A 163 23.19 -20.42 -2.96
C SER A 163 22.37 -19.40 -2.17
N GLY A 164 22.47 -19.40 -0.83
CA GLY A 164 21.75 -18.48 0.04
C GLY A 164 20.30 -18.88 0.33
N TYR A 165 19.93 -20.14 0.09
CA TYR A 165 18.59 -20.67 0.36
C TYR A 165 18.57 -21.55 1.60
N ASN A 166 17.51 -21.44 2.39
CA ASN A 166 17.30 -22.27 3.56
C ASN A 166 16.83 -23.68 3.18
N ARG A 167 16.62 -24.54 4.18
CA ARG A 167 16.13 -25.92 4.00
C ARG A 167 14.74 -26.00 3.33
N GLU A 168 13.96 -24.93 3.39
CA GLU A 168 12.65 -24.81 2.72
C GLU A 168 12.76 -24.20 1.31
N LYS A 169 13.98 -23.98 0.80
CA LYS A 169 14.29 -23.38 -0.51
C LYS A 169 13.90 -21.90 -0.64
N TYR A 170 13.93 -21.14 0.45
CA TYR A 170 13.72 -19.69 0.45
C TYR A 170 15.00 -18.94 0.80
N ASP A 171 15.26 -17.84 0.11
CA ASP A 171 16.34 -16.93 0.41
C ASP A 171 16.14 -16.21 1.75
N MET A 172 17.12 -15.42 2.18
CA MET A 172 17.03 -14.65 3.43
C MET A 172 15.92 -13.60 3.42
N CYS A 173 15.41 -13.21 2.25
CA CYS A 173 14.27 -12.31 2.09
C CYS A 173 12.93 -13.08 2.06
N GLY A 174 12.94 -14.41 2.17
CA GLY A 174 11.74 -15.25 2.15
C GLY A 174 11.20 -15.56 0.75
N TYR A 175 12.02 -15.45 -0.30
CA TYR A 175 11.63 -15.76 -1.69
C TYR A 175 12.30 -17.03 -2.20
N ASP A 176 11.56 -17.83 -2.94
CA ASP A 176 12.06 -19.03 -3.58
C ASP A 176 13.01 -18.70 -4.75
N LYS A 177 13.48 -19.73 -5.43
CA LYS A 177 14.39 -19.57 -6.58
C LYS A 177 13.73 -18.89 -7.79
N ASP A 178 12.40 -18.96 -7.90
CA ASP A 178 11.63 -18.27 -8.93
C ASP A 178 11.31 -16.81 -8.53
N GLY A 179 11.67 -16.40 -7.32
CA GLY A 179 11.47 -15.05 -6.80
C GLY A 179 10.10 -14.82 -6.15
N TYR A 180 9.42 -15.88 -5.69
CA TYR A 180 8.10 -15.83 -5.05
C TYR A 180 8.17 -16.17 -3.56
N ASP A 181 7.42 -15.44 -2.74
CA ASP A 181 7.28 -15.71 -1.32
C ASP A 181 6.46 -16.99 -1.06
N LYS A 182 6.37 -17.40 0.21
CA LYS A 182 5.53 -18.54 0.62
C LYS A 182 4.05 -18.39 0.26
N SER A 183 3.57 -17.16 0.05
CA SER A 183 2.21 -16.87 -0.37
C SER A 183 2.06 -16.85 -1.90
N GLY A 184 3.13 -17.12 -2.66
CA GLY A 184 3.13 -17.15 -4.11
C GLY A 184 3.24 -15.79 -4.77
N TYR A 185 3.69 -14.74 -4.07
CA TYR A 185 3.84 -13.38 -4.60
C TYR A 185 5.30 -13.00 -4.75
N ASN A 186 5.63 -12.34 -5.87
CA ASN A 186 6.96 -11.85 -6.12
C ASN A 186 7.30 -10.63 -5.26
N ARG A 187 8.53 -10.13 -5.37
CA ARG A 187 9.01 -8.94 -4.65
C ARG A 187 8.18 -7.66 -4.88
N THR A 188 7.46 -7.59 -6.00
CA THR A 188 6.55 -6.48 -6.32
C THR A 188 5.11 -6.72 -5.85
N GLY A 189 4.83 -7.86 -5.21
CA GLY A 189 3.53 -8.19 -4.65
C GLY A 189 2.54 -8.83 -5.62
N TYR A 190 3.03 -9.41 -6.74
CA TYR A 190 2.20 -10.06 -7.76
C TYR A 190 2.48 -11.56 -7.85
N ASP A 191 1.43 -12.35 -8.07
CA ASP A 191 1.53 -13.79 -8.28
C ASP A 191 2.06 -14.16 -9.67
N LYS A 192 2.15 -15.46 -9.97
CA LYS A 192 2.61 -15.97 -11.27
C LYS A 192 1.71 -15.56 -12.45
N ASN A 193 0.45 -15.22 -12.17
CA ASN A 193 -0.53 -14.77 -13.16
C ASN A 193 -0.61 -13.22 -13.22
N GLY A 194 0.26 -12.51 -12.49
CA GLY A 194 0.28 -11.06 -12.48
C GLY A 194 -0.80 -10.42 -11.60
N PHE A 195 -1.46 -11.15 -10.69
CA PHE A 195 -2.41 -10.59 -9.75
C PHE A 195 -1.76 -10.21 -8.43
N SER A 196 -2.10 -9.02 -7.93
CA SER A 196 -1.73 -8.60 -6.60
C SER A 196 -2.53 -9.34 -5.54
N ARG A 197 -2.08 -9.26 -4.29
CA ARG A 197 -2.82 -9.80 -3.13
C ARG A 197 -4.24 -9.24 -2.97
N TYR A 198 -4.53 -8.10 -3.61
CA TYR A 198 -5.85 -7.47 -3.61
C TYR A 198 -6.71 -7.84 -4.84
N GLY A 199 -6.25 -8.76 -5.69
CA GLY A 199 -6.98 -9.21 -6.88
C GLY A 199 -6.89 -8.28 -8.08
N TYR A 200 -5.97 -7.30 -8.08
CA TYR A 200 -5.71 -6.46 -9.25
C TYR A 200 -4.53 -6.98 -10.06
N HIS A 201 -4.73 -7.17 -11.36
CA HIS A 201 -3.71 -7.56 -12.30
C HIS A 201 -2.71 -6.41 -12.54
N ILE A 202 -1.50 -6.72 -13.03
CA ILE A 202 -0.44 -5.75 -13.34
C ILE A 202 -0.87 -4.64 -14.32
N ASN A 203 -1.94 -4.86 -15.10
CA ASN A 203 -2.55 -3.86 -15.99
C ASN A 203 -3.54 -2.92 -15.26
N CYS A 204 -3.57 -2.92 -13.93
CA CYS A 204 -4.48 -2.15 -13.07
C CYS A 204 -5.98 -2.50 -13.22
N SER A 205 -6.31 -3.64 -13.84
CA SER A 205 -7.67 -4.16 -13.94
C SER A 205 -7.92 -5.26 -12.89
N ARG A 206 -9.19 -5.59 -12.65
CA ARG A 206 -9.57 -6.82 -11.91
C ARG A 206 -9.42 -8.08 -12.77
N TYR A 207 -9.16 -7.91 -14.05
CA TYR A 207 -9.04 -8.99 -15.02
C TYR A 207 -7.68 -8.96 -15.71
N ASP A 208 -7.14 -10.14 -15.98
CA ASP A 208 -5.94 -10.33 -16.79
C ASP A 208 -6.17 -9.90 -18.25
N ASN A 209 -5.14 -10.08 -19.08
CA ASN A 209 -5.24 -9.73 -20.50
C ASN A 209 -6.18 -10.66 -21.30
N ASN A 210 -6.58 -11.80 -20.72
CA ASN A 210 -7.54 -12.73 -21.31
C ASN A 210 -8.98 -12.46 -20.80
N GLY A 211 -9.16 -11.51 -19.89
CA GLY A 211 -10.45 -11.12 -19.34
C GLY A 211 -10.92 -11.95 -18.14
N TYR A 212 -10.01 -12.67 -17.47
CA TYR A 212 -10.32 -13.49 -16.28
C TYR A 212 -9.80 -12.83 -15.00
N ASP A 213 -10.52 -12.94 -13.89
CA ASP A 213 -10.10 -12.46 -12.58
C ASP A 213 -9.08 -13.40 -11.91
N ILE A 214 -8.65 -13.06 -10.69
CA ILE A 214 -7.71 -13.88 -9.90
C ILE A 214 -8.23 -15.30 -9.63
N ASN A 215 -9.56 -15.51 -9.64
CA ASN A 215 -10.19 -16.81 -9.46
C ASN A 215 -10.44 -17.53 -10.79
N GLY A 216 -10.05 -16.93 -11.92
CA GLY A 216 -10.20 -17.51 -13.25
C GLY A 216 -11.59 -17.33 -13.87
N TYR A 217 -12.39 -16.35 -13.42
CA TYR A 217 -13.73 -16.05 -13.96
C TYR A 217 -13.76 -14.74 -14.74
N ASP A 218 -14.50 -14.73 -15.85
CA ASP A 218 -14.73 -13.53 -16.63
C ASP A 218 -15.73 -12.57 -15.96
N LYS A 219 -15.96 -11.41 -16.59
CA LYS A 219 -16.90 -10.40 -16.08
C LYS A 219 -18.34 -10.88 -15.89
N ASN A 220 -18.72 -11.96 -16.58
CA ASN A 220 -20.03 -12.58 -16.49
C ASN A 220 -20.01 -13.77 -15.53
N GLY A 221 -18.90 -14.01 -14.81
CA GLY A 221 -18.76 -15.07 -13.84
C GLY A 221 -18.47 -16.44 -14.45
N PHE A 222 -18.04 -16.53 -15.71
CA PHE A 222 -17.69 -17.81 -16.34
C PHE A 222 -16.20 -18.06 -16.39
N ASN A 223 -15.80 -19.28 -16.06
CA ASN A 223 -14.42 -19.71 -16.22
C ASN A 223 -14.07 -20.04 -17.68
N ILE A 224 -12.81 -20.41 -17.93
CA ILE A 224 -12.36 -20.76 -19.28
C ILE A 224 -13.18 -21.90 -19.90
N THR A 225 -13.60 -22.88 -19.09
CA THR A 225 -14.40 -24.03 -19.53
C THR A 225 -15.89 -23.73 -19.77
N GLY A 226 -16.39 -22.55 -19.37
CA GLY A 226 -17.80 -22.20 -19.49
C GLY A 226 -18.68 -22.55 -18.29
N CYS A 227 -18.07 -22.92 -17.16
CA CYS A 227 -18.79 -23.09 -15.90
C CYS A 227 -18.88 -21.72 -15.19
N HIS A 228 -20.08 -21.35 -14.77
CA HIS A 228 -20.34 -20.15 -14.01
C HIS A 228 -19.94 -20.32 -12.53
N ILE A 229 -19.66 -19.23 -11.82
CA ILE A 229 -19.29 -19.23 -10.41
C ILE A 229 -20.34 -19.89 -9.48
N ASN A 230 -21.60 -20.01 -9.95
CA ASN A 230 -22.65 -20.75 -9.25
C ASN A 230 -22.55 -22.29 -9.41
N GLY A 231 -21.57 -22.80 -10.15
CA GLY A 231 -21.34 -24.22 -10.39
C GLY A 231 -22.15 -24.82 -11.55
N SER A 232 -22.89 -24.02 -12.31
CA SER A 232 -23.67 -24.46 -13.47
C SER A 232 -23.11 -23.92 -14.79
N ASN A 233 -23.61 -24.41 -15.92
CA ASN A 233 -23.25 -23.87 -17.24
C ASN A 233 -23.98 -22.56 -17.59
N TYR A 234 -24.77 -22.02 -16.65
CA TYR A 234 -25.60 -20.84 -16.86
C TYR A 234 -25.37 -19.82 -15.74
N ASP A 235 -25.46 -18.54 -16.09
CA ASP A 235 -25.50 -17.44 -15.15
C ASP A 235 -26.81 -17.49 -14.34
N ASN A 236 -26.97 -16.56 -13.40
CA ASN A 236 -28.17 -16.49 -12.57
C ASN A 236 -29.42 -16.06 -13.36
N ASP A 237 -29.24 -15.49 -14.56
CA ASP A 237 -30.31 -15.12 -15.48
C ASP A 237 -30.69 -16.30 -16.41
N GLY A 238 -29.97 -17.43 -16.34
CA GLY A 238 -30.22 -18.63 -17.14
C GLY A 238 -29.55 -18.63 -18.52
N TYR A 239 -28.50 -17.83 -18.73
CA TYR A 239 -27.75 -17.75 -19.99
C TYR A 239 -26.35 -18.34 -19.85
N ASP A 240 -25.86 -19.02 -20.87
CA ASP A 240 -24.52 -19.60 -20.90
C ASP A 240 -23.42 -18.54 -21.15
N LYS A 241 -22.16 -18.99 -21.23
CA LYS A 241 -21.01 -18.11 -21.52
C LYS A 241 -21.12 -17.36 -22.85
N ASN A 242 -21.88 -17.87 -23.81
CA ASN A 242 -22.14 -17.23 -25.09
C ASN A 242 -23.35 -16.28 -25.04
N GLY A 243 -24.01 -16.17 -23.89
CA GLY A 243 -25.19 -15.34 -23.69
C GLY A 243 -26.48 -15.96 -24.20
N CYS A 244 -26.54 -17.29 -24.35
CA CYS A 244 -27.71 -18.04 -24.82
C CYS A 244 -28.39 -18.80 -23.69
N ASP A 245 -29.72 -18.76 -23.64
CA ASP A 245 -30.51 -19.56 -22.71
C ASP A 245 -30.45 -21.06 -23.05
N ARG A 246 -31.04 -21.91 -22.20
CA ARG A 246 -31.09 -23.37 -22.42
C ARG A 246 -31.74 -23.77 -23.75
N ASN A 247 -32.58 -22.91 -24.33
CA ASN A 247 -33.25 -23.14 -25.61
C ASN A 247 -32.47 -22.54 -26.80
N GLY A 248 -31.28 -21.98 -26.56
CA GLY A 248 -30.42 -21.41 -27.59
C GLY A 248 -30.77 -19.99 -28.02
N TYR A 249 -31.55 -19.24 -27.23
CA TYR A 249 -31.92 -17.85 -27.52
C TYR A 249 -31.09 -16.87 -26.70
N ASP A 250 -30.66 -15.78 -27.31
CA ASP A 250 -29.97 -14.70 -26.62
C ASP A 250 -30.88 -13.92 -25.65
N LYS A 251 -30.31 -12.95 -24.90
CA LYS A 251 -31.06 -12.10 -23.96
C LYS A 251 -32.18 -11.27 -24.62
N LYS A 252 -32.15 -11.12 -25.95
CA LYS A 252 -33.22 -10.45 -26.73
C LYS A 252 -34.23 -11.44 -27.30
N GLY A 253 -34.07 -12.73 -27.03
CA GLY A 253 -34.96 -13.79 -27.49
C GLY A 253 -34.72 -14.24 -28.93
N PHE A 254 -33.54 -14.00 -29.51
CA PHE A 254 -33.18 -14.48 -30.86
C PHE A 254 -32.24 -15.68 -30.81
N ASN A 255 -32.48 -16.68 -31.65
CA ASN A 255 -31.59 -17.83 -31.77
C ASN A 255 -30.38 -17.52 -32.70
N LYS A 256 -29.56 -18.55 -32.94
CA LYS A 256 -28.40 -18.46 -33.84
C LYS A 256 -28.78 -18.17 -35.29
N ASP A 257 -29.95 -18.64 -35.72
CA ASP A 257 -30.50 -18.46 -37.07
C ASP A 257 -31.29 -17.14 -37.22
N GLU A 258 -31.21 -16.24 -36.24
CA GLU A 258 -31.86 -14.93 -36.20
C GLU A 258 -33.40 -14.96 -36.11
N TYR A 259 -33.97 -16.08 -35.64
CA TYR A 259 -35.40 -16.18 -35.33
C TYR A 259 -35.66 -15.86 -33.87
N HIS A 260 -36.62 -14.97 -33.62
CA HIS A 260 -37.13 -14.66 -32.29
C HIS A 260 -37.98 -15.80 -31.73
N LYS A 261 -38.15 -15.87 -30.41
CA LYS A 261 -39.00 -16.85 -29.70
C LYS A 261 -40.46 -16.91 -30.21
N ASN A 262 -40.93 -15.88 -30.92
CA ASN A 262 -42.24 -15.88 -31.58
C ASN A 262 -42.28 -16.61 -32.94
N GLY A 263 -41.17 -17.20 -33.38
CA GLY A 263 -41.07 -17.94 -34.64
C GLY A 263 -40.81 -17.08 -35.89
N THR A 264 -40.58 -15.77 -35.73
CA THR A 264 -40.31 -14.86 -36.86
C THR A 264 -38.91 -14.25 -36.77
N LYS A 265 -38.44 -13.60 -37.84
CA LYS A 265 -37.17 -12.85 -37.82
C LYS A 265 -37.22 -11.54 -37.01
N TYR A 266 -38.37 -11.20 -36.45
CA TYR A 266 -38.61 -9.95 -35.73
C TYR A 266 -39.13 -10.23 -34.32
N ASP A 267 -38.72 -9.41 -33.35
CA ASP A 267 -39.29 -9.43 -32.01
C ASP A 267 -40.75 -8.98 -32.02
N ASN A 268 -41.38 -8.96 -30.84
CA ASN A 268 -42.78 -8.52 -30.71
C ASN A 268 -42.97 -7.01 -30.97
N ASN A 269 -41.89 -6.25 -31.08
CA ASN A 269 -41.89 -4.84 -31.43
C ASN A 269 -41.60 -4.61 -32.93
N GLY A 270 -41.40 -5.68 -33.71
CA GLY A 270 -41.15 -5.62 -35.13
C GLY A 270 -39.69 -5.37 -35.54
N TYR A 271 -38.72 -5.57 -34.64
CA TYR A 271 -37.29 -5.39 -34.94
C TYR A 271 -36.54 -6.74 -35.00
N ASN A 272 -35.60 -6.88 -35.92
CA ASN A 272 -34.76 -8.07 -36.04
C ASN A 272 -33.67 -8.12 -34.95
N LYS A 273 -32.85 -9.18 -34.95
CA LYS A 273 -31.74 -9.36 -33.99
C LYS A 273 -30.78 -8.16 -33.93
N HIS A 274 -30.57 -7.51 -35.07
CA HIS A 274 -29.72 -6.34 -35.23
C HIS A 274 -30.43 -5.02 -34.85
N GLY A 275 -31.72 -5.07 -34.49
CA GLY A 275 -32.51 -3.94 -34.04
C GLY A 275 -33.12 -3.11 -35.17
N TYR A 276 -33.28 -3.68 -36.37
CA TYR A 276 -33.91 -3.02 -37.52
C TYR A 276 -35.28 -3.59 -37.81
N ASP A 277 -36.22 -2.72 -38.16
CA ASP A 277 -37.54 -3.09 -38.63
C ASP A 277 -37.47 -3.78 -40.01
N LYS A 278 -38.63 -4.22 -40.49
CA LYS A 278 -38.77 -4.87 -41.81
C LYS A 278 -38.32 -3.99 -43.00
N ASP A 279 -38.29 -2.68 -42.82
CA ASP A 279 -37.86 -1.72 -43.84
C ASP A 279 -36.36 -1.39 -43.69
N GLY A 280 -35.67 -2.00 -42.73
CA GLY A 280 -34.24 -1.81 -42.47
C GLY A 280 -33.92 -0.59 -41.59
N TYR A 281 -34.87 -0.08 -40.80
CA TYR A 281 -34.68 1.08 -39.93
C TYR A 281 -34.71 0.70 -38.45
N ASN A 282 -33.76 1.23 -37.69
CA ASN A 282 -33.73 1.02 -36.25
C ASN A 282 -34.87 1.76 -35.55
N LYS A 283 -35.02 1.55 -34.24
CA LYS A 283 -36.05 2.22 -33.42
C LYS A 283 -36.04 3.75 -33.44
N TYR A 284 -34.96 4.37 -33.94
CA TYR A 284 -34.85 5.81 -34.10
C TYR A 284 -35.13 6.27 -35.54
N GLY A 285 -35.55 5.36 -36.42
CA GLY A 285 -35.87 5.65 -37.82
C GLY A 285 -34.66 5.77 -38.74
N TYR A 286 -33.49 5.22 -38.38
CA TYR A 286 -32.27 5.25 -39.21
C TYR A 286 -31.87 3.86 -39.67
N ASN A 287 -31.45 3.72 -40.93
CA ASN A 287 -30.92 2.48 -41.47
C ASN A 287 -29.51 2.17 -40.96
N GLU A 288 -28.95 1.04 -41.38
CA GLU A 288 -27.61 0.60 -40.99
C GLU A 288 -26.50 1.60 -41.36
N SER A 289 -26.67 2.31 -42.48
CA SER A 289 -25.77 3.39 -42.89
C SER A 289 -25.98 4.70 -42.12
N GLY A 290 -26.93 4.73 -41.16
CA GLY A 290 -27.20 5.89 -40.32
C GLY A 290 -28.08 6.97 -40.95
N TYR A 291 -28.84 6.65 -42.00
CA TYR A 291 -29.74 7.57 -42.72
C TYR A 291 -31.20 7.27 -42.44
N ASP A 292 -32.00 8.32 -42.29
CA ASP A 292 -33.44 8.23 -42.09
C ASP A 292 -34.18 7.79 -43.36
N ARG A 293 -35.51 7.65 -43.25
CA ARG A 293 -36.39 7.29 -44.39
C ARG A 293 -36.38 8.33 -45.51
N SER A 294 -35.96 9.56 -45.24
CA SER A 294 -35.77 10.61 -46.23
C SER A 294 -34.35 10.64 -46.82
N GLY A 295 -33.46 9.75 -46.38
CA GLY A 295 -32.09 9.67 -46.87
C GLY A 295 -31.11 10.61 -46.17
N TYR A 296 -31.42 11.15 -44.98
CA TYR A 296 -30.57 12.08 -44.22
C TYR A 296 -30.04 11.46 -42.93
N ASN A 297 -28.76 11.70 -42.63
CA ASN A 297 -28.16 11.23 -41.40
C ASN A 297 -28.68 12.02 -40.17
N ARG A 298 -28.26 11.62 -38.96
CA ARG A 298 -28.62 12.32 -37.71
C ARG A 298 -28.26 13.80 -37.67
N ARG A 299 -27.37 14.28 -38.54
CA ARG A 299 -26.98 15.69 -38.68
C ARG A 299 -27.76 16.41 -39.78
N GLY A 300 -28.72 15.75 -40.44
CA GLY A 300 -29.55 16.33 -41.49
C GLY A 300 -28.90 16.40 -42.86
N TYR A 301 -27.84 15.62 -43.13
CA TYR A 301 -27.16 15.58 -44.44
C TYR A 301 -27.39 14.25 -45.16
N ASP A 302 -27.56 14.29 -46.46
CA ASP A 302 -27.71 13.13 -47.33
C ASP A 302 -26.38 12.37 -47.53
N ARG A 303 -26.39 11.33 -48.37
CA ARG A 303 -25.20 10.52 -48.68
C ARG A 303 -24.10 11.32 -49.39
N ASN A 304 -24.45 12.41 -50.06
CA ASN A 304 -23.53 13.29 -50.76
C ASN A 304 -23.03 14.44 -49.86
N GLY A 305 -23.50 14.51 -48.61
CA GLY A 305 -23.09 15.52 -47.64
C GLY A 305 -23.87 16.82 -47.73
N TYR A 306 -25.06 16.83 -48.33
CA TYR A 306 -25.92 18.01 -48.48
C TYR A 306 -27.19 17.91 -47.63
N ASN A 307 -27.61 19.04 -47.05
CA ASN A 307 -28.86 19.12 -46.31
C ASN A 307 -30.08 19.13 -47.24
N LYS A 308 -31.30 19.18 -46.67
CA LYS A 308 -32.56 19.22 -47.43
C LYS A 308 -32.66 20.41 -48.40
N GLN A 309 -31.93 21.48 -48.12
CA GLN A 309 -31.84 22.68 -48.95
C GLN A 309 -30.68 22.61 -49.96
N GLY A 310 -29.99 21.47 -50.08
CA GLY A 310 -28.90 21.28 -51.02
C GLY A 310 -27.57 21.87 -50.60
N PHE A 311 -27.36 22.26 -49.34
CA PHE A 311 -26.09 22.84 -48.86
C PHE A 311 -25.27 21.85 -48.05
N ASN A 312 -23.96 21.83 -48.29
CA ASN A 312 -23.03 21.05 -47.49
C ASN A 312 -22.68 21.78 -46.18
N LYS A 313 -21.88 21.11 -45.32
CA LYS A 313 -21.44 21.67 -44.03
C LYS A 313 -20.70 23.01 -44.13
N ASP A 314 -20.12 23.32 -45.29
CA ASP A 314 -19.35 24.53 -45.56
C ASP A 314 -20.24 25.64 -46.18
N GLY A 315 -21.55 25.38 -46.30
CA GLY A 315 -22.52 26.30 -46.89
C GLY A 315 -22.45 26.41 -48.42
N ILE A 316 -21.88 25.40 -49.09
CA ILE A 316 -21.83 25.31 -50.56
C ILE A 316 -23.01 24.46 -51.05
N HIS A 317 -23.80 25.01 -51.97
CA HIS A 317 -24.94 24.34 -52.60
C HIS A 317 -24.47 23.26 -53.58
N VAL A 318 -25.33 22.30 -53.92
CA VAL A 318 -25.03 21.21 -54.88
C VAL A 318 -24.58 21.74 -56.25
N ASN A 319 -24.95 22.98 -56.61
CA ASN A 319 -24.54 23.65 -57.83
C ASN A 319 -23.09 24.20 -57.79
N GLY A 320 -22.36 24.01 -56.69
CA GLY A 320 -20.96 24.43 -56.51
C GLY A 320 -20.77 25.88 -56.04
N THR A 321 -21.86 26.61 -55.73
CA THR A 321 -21.78 28.01 -55.29
C THR A 321 -22.24 28.17 -53.83
N ARG A 322 -22.05 29.35 -53.23
CA ARG A 322 -22.58 29.67 -51.89
C ARG A 322 -24.10 29.90 -51.86
N PHE A 323 -24.75 29.83 -53.02
CA PHE A 323 -26.17 30.15 -53.18
C PHE A 323 -26.89 29.00 -53.88
N ASP A 324 -28.14 28.77 -53.52
CA ASP A 324 -29.03 27.90 -54.27
C ASP A 324 -29.37 28.50 -55.64
N ASP A 325 -30.14 27.76 -56.44
CA ASP A 325 -30.52 28.18 -57.79
C ASP A 325 -31.46 29.40 -57.80
N GLU A 326 -32.01 29.76 -56.63
CA GLU A 326 -32.82 30.96 -56.41
C GLU A 326 -31.99 32.14 -55.86
N GLY A 327 -30.69 31.95 -55.63
CA GLY A 327 -29.76 32.99 -55.19
C GLY A 327 -29.72 33.22 -53.67
N PHE A 328 -30.18 32.26 -52.84
CA PHE A 328 -30.13 32.33 -51.39
C PHE A 328 -29.03 31.44 -50.82
N ALA A 329 -28.30 31.90 -49.81
CA ALA A 329 -27.26 31.11 -49.16
C ALA A 329 -27.85 30.13 -48.13
N ALA A 330 -27.02 29.25 -47.57
CA ALA A 330 -27.43 28.25 -46.57
C ALA A 330 -28.12 28.84 -45.32
N ASN A 331 -27.83 30.11 -45.00
CA ASN A 331 -28.48 30.85 -43.91
C ASN A 331 -29.84 31.47 -44.30
N GLY A 332 -30.32 31.23 -45.53
CA GLY A 332 -31.59 31.71 -46.05
C GLY A 332 -31.59 33.12 -46.64
N TYR A 333 -30.42 33.78 -46.78
CA TYR A 333 -30.32 35.15 -47.28
C TYR A 333 -29.58 35.22 -48.62
N ASN A 334 -30.06 36.08 -49.52
CA ASN A 334 -29.39 36.35 -50.79
C ASN A 334 -28.19 37.31 -50.62
N VAL A 335 -27.50 37.62 -51.71
CA VAL A 335 -26.33 38.53 -51.73
C VAL A 335 -26.64 39.93 -51.18
N LYS A 336 -27.91 40.37 -51.22
CA LYS A 336 -28.36 41.66 -50.67
C LYS A 336 -28.70 41.58 -49.18
N GLY A 337 -28.51 40.43 -48.54
CA GLY A 337 -28.87 40.21 -47.15
C GLY A 337 -30.37 40.11 -46.91
N ILE A 338 -31.15 39.77 -47.95
CA ILE A 338 -32.61 39.66 -47.90
C ILE A 338 -33.01 38.18 -47.99
N ASN A 339 -33.92 37.75 -47.12
CA ASN A 339 -34.43 36.38 -47.10
C ASN A 339 -35.48 36.15 -48.20
N ARG A 340 -35.93 34.90 -48.36
CA ARG A 340 -36.95 34.51 -49.36
C ARG A 340 -38.29 35.24 -49.19
N GLU A 341 -38.57 35.76 -48.00
CA GLU A 341 -39.77 36.53 -47.69
C GLU A 341 -39.61 38.05 -47.92
N GLY A 342 -38.42 38.53 -48.29
CA GLY A 342 -38.17 39.95 -48.56
C GLY A 342 -37.67 40.78 -47.36
N PHE A 343 -37.30 40.14 -46.25
CA PHE A 343 -36.82 40.79 -45.03
C PHE A 343 -35.30 40.67 -44.87
N ASN A 344 -34.67 41.71 -44.33
CA ASN A 344 -33.25 41.70 -43.97
C ASN A 344 -32.99 40.88 -42.70
N ARG A 345 -31.72 40.77 -42.29
CA ARG A 345 -31.33 40.03 -41.07
C ARG A 345 -31.93 40.58 -39.77
N GLY A 346 -32.32 41.85 -39.74
CA GLY A 346 -33.04 42.48 -38.63
C GLY A 346 -34.55 42.18 -38.66
N GLY A 347 -35.03 41.45 -39.66
CA GLY A 347 -36.45 41.16 -39.82
C GLY A 347 -37.25 42.27 -40.50
N TYR A 348 -36.61 43.28 -41.09
CA TYR A 348 -37.28 44.42 -41.73
C TYR A 348 -37.24 44.34 -43.25
N ASP A 349 -38.34 44.70 -43.90
CA ASP A 349 -38.47 44.82 -45.34
C ASP A 349 -37.63 46.00 -45.87
N LYS A 350 -37.65 46.21 -47.20
CA LYS A 350 -36.95 47.33 -47.86
C LYS A 350 -37.42 48.72 -47.38
N ASN A 351 -38.57 48.81 -46.73
CA ASN A 351 -39.15 50.04 -46.22
C ASN A 351 -38.88 50.22 -44.71
N GLY A 352 -38.14 49.30 -44.09
CA GLY A 352 -37.82 49.34 -42.66
C GLY A 352 -38.92 48.82 -41.75
N TYR A 353 -39.85 47.99 -42.24
CA TYR A 353 -40.95 47.42 -41.45
C TYR A 353 -40.83 45.91 -41.33
N ASP A 354 -41.08 45.39 -40.13
CA ASP A 354 -41.11 43.96 -39.86
C ASP A 354 -42.30 43.26 -40.53
N LYS A 355 -42.40 41.94 -40.38
CA LYS A 355 -43.48 41.13 -40.96
C LYS A 355 -44.87 41.53 -40.48
N GLU A 356 -44.96 42.22 -39.33
CA GLU A 356 -46.20 42.74 -38.77
C GLU A 356 -46.47 44.20 -39.17
N GLY A 357 -45.55 44.83 -39.92
CA GLY A 357 -45.71 46.20 -40.42
C GLY A 357 -45.22 47.28 -39.46
N TYR A 358 -44.34 46.97 -38.50
CA TYR A 358 -43.77 47.90 -37.53
C TYR A 358 -42.28 48.15 -37.78
N ASN A 359 -41.84 49.39 -37.62
CA ASN A 359 -40.44 49.75 -37.77
C ASN A 359 -39.60 49.32 -36.57
N GLU A 360 -38.29 49.58 -36.62
CA GLU A 360 -37.36 49.26 -35.51
C GLU A 360 -37.74 49.90 -34.18
N SER A 361 -38.39 51.06 -34.22
CA SER A 361 -38.92 51.73 -33.02
C SER A 361 -40.27 51.17 -32.55
N GLY A 362 -40.80 50.11 -33.18
CA GLY A 362 -42.06 49.47 -32.81
C GLY A 362 -43.31 50.18 -33.32
N TYR A 363 -43.20 51.09 -34.29
CA TYR A 363 -44.33 51.87 -34.84
C TYR A 363 -44.65 51.50 -36.29
N ASN A 364 -45.93 51.39 -36.62
CA ASN A 364 -46.39 51.18 -37.99
C ASN A 364 -46.24 52.45 -38.85
N LYS A 365 -46.63 52.37 -40.13
CA LYS A 365 -46.58 53.51 -41.07
C LYS A 365 -47.35 54.75 -40.60
N ASN A 366 -48.34 54.58 -39.73
CA ASN A 366 -49.15 55.66 -39.17
C ASN A 366 -48.58 56.21 -37.86
N GLY A 367 -47.39 55.75 -37.42
CA GLY A 367 -46.77 56.19 -36.17
C GLY A 367 -47.45 55.63 -34.92
N ILE A 368 -48.16 54.50 -35.05
CA ILE A 368 -48.87 53.82 -33.96
C ILE A 368 -48.12 52.54 -33.60
N ASP A 369 -47.88 52.32 -32.32
CA ASP A 369 -47.20 51.13 -31.80
C ASP A 369 -48.10 49.88 -31.83
N ARG A 370 -47.54 48.74 -31.45
CA ARG A 370 -48.25 47.44 -31.41
C ARG A 370 -49.46 47.44 -30.47
N ASP A 371 -49.47 48.34 -29.49
CA ASP A 371 -50.53 48.47 -28.50
C ASP A 371 -51.58 49.53 -28.88
N GLY A 372 -51.44 50.19 -30.03
CA GLY A 372 -52.38 51.19 -30.52
C GLY A 372 -52.10 52.63 -30.06
N PHE A 373 -50.92 52.90 -29.49
CA PHE A 373 -50.52 54.23 -29.01
C PHE A 373 -49.58 54.94 -30.00
N ASN A 374 -49.74 56.25 -30.15
CA ASN A 374 -48.83 57.05 -30.97
C ASN A 374 -47.46 57.23 -30.27
N LYS A 375 -46.51 57.89 -30.94
CA LYS A 375 -45.18 58.17 -30.39
C LYS A 375 -45.17 58.97 -29.09
N GLU A 376 -46.25 59.69 -28.79
CA GLU A 376 -46.41 60.45 -27.56
C GLU A 376 -47.04 59.61 -26.43
N GLY A 377 -47.33 58.33 -26.68
CA GLY A 377 -47.87 57.39 -25.71
C GLY A 377 -49.39 57.42 -25.58
N TYR A 378 -50.12 58.04 -26.51
CA TYR A 378 -51.58 58.18 -26.46
C TYR A 378 -52.28 57.36 -27.56
N ASN A 379 -53.38 56.69 -27.21
CA ASN A 379 -54.22 55.97 -28.16
C ASN A 379 -55.02 56.94 -29.05
N LYS A 380 -55.76 56.41 -30.02
CA LYS A 380 -56.62 57.21 -30.93
C LYS A 380 -57.64 58.11 -30.21
N ASP A 381 -58.01 57.75 -28.98
CA ASP A 381 -58.99 58.44 -28.15
C ASP A 381 -58.32 59.48 -27.22
N GLY A 382 -56.99 59.63 -27.30
CA GLY A 382 -56.22 60.63 -26.57
C GLY A 382 -55.82 60.22 -25.15
N TYR A 383 -55.91 58.94 -24.79
CA TYR A 383 -55.55 58.40 -23.48
C TYR A 383 -54.22 57.64 -23.51
N ASP A 384 -53.42 57.81 -22.47
CA ASP A 384 -52.14 57.12 -22.29
C ASP A 384 -52.35 55.63 -21.94
N ARG A 385 -51.24 54.90 -21.80
CA ARG A 385 -51.27 53.46 -21.44
C ARG A 385 -51.92 53.18 -20.07
N ASN A 386 -52.02 54.18 -19.20
CA ASN A 386 -52.68 54.10 -17.90
C ASN A 386 -54.15 54.55 -17.97
N GLY A 387 -54.63 54.93 -19.16
CA GLY A 387 -56.00 55.35 -19.39
C GLY A 387 -56.26 56.82 -19.07
N TYR A 388 -55.24 57.67 -18.98
CA TYR A 388 -55.35 59.11 -18.67
C TYR A 388 -55.05 59.98 -19.89
N ASN A 389 -55.84 61.03 -20.11
CA ASN A 389 -55.59 62.00 -21.16
C ASN A 389 -54.36 62.88 -20.85
N ARG A 390 -54.01 63.81 -21.75
CA ARG A 390 -52.87 64.74 -21.56
C ARG A 390 -52.98 65.61 -20.30
N ASP A 391 -54.19 65.82 -19.79
CA ASP A 391 -54.46 66.59 -18.59
C ASP A 391 -54.40 65.73 -17.31
N GLY A 392 -54.14 64.43 -17.44
CA GLY A 392 -54.01 63.49 -16.33
C GLY A 392 -55.33 62.91 -15.83
N TYR A 393 -56.42 62.96 -16.61
CA TYR A 393 -57.75 62.45 -16.26
C TYR A 393 -58.16 61.25 -17.09
N ASN A 394 -58.76 60.25 -16.45
CA ASN A 394 -59.24 59.05 -17.12
C ASN A 394 -60.50 59.32 -17.96
N ILE A 395 -61.02 58.30 -18.65
CA ILE A 395 -62.24 58.43 -19.47
C ILE A 395 -63.49 58.88 -18.68
N HIS A 396 -63.46 58.71 -17.36
CA HIS A 396 -64.51 59.15 -16.45
C HIS A 396 -64.25 60.55 -15.86
N GLY A 397 -63.17 61.23 -16.27
CA GLY A 397 -62.83 62.57 -15.81
C GLY A 397 -62.12 62.63 -14.46
N PHE A 398 -61.57 61.52 -13.95
CA PHE A 398 -60.88 61.46 -12.65
C PHE A 398 -59.37 61.26 -12.81
N ASP A 399 -58.57 61.91 -11.95
CA ASP A 399 -57.12 61.79 -11.91
C ASP A 399 -56.66 60.44 -11.33
N LYS A 400 -55.35 60.23 -11.28
CA LYS A 400 -54.74 59.01 -10.70
C LYS A 400 -55.09 58.73 -9.24
N ASN A 401 -55.55 59.75 -8.50
CA ASN A 401 -55.95 59.66 -7.11
C ASN A 401 -57.47 59.47 -6.97
N GLY A 402 -58.21 59.40 -8.09
CA GLY A 402 -59.66 59.20 -8.12
C GLY A 402 -60.48 60.47 -8.02
N TYR A 403 -59.90 61.65 -8.30
CA TYR A 403 -60.58 62.95 -8.18
C TYR A 403 -60.80 63.66 -9.51
N ASP A 404 -61.97 64.27 -9.69
CA ASP A 404 -62.26 65.06 -10.88
C ASP A 404 -61.47 66.38 -10.94
N MET A 405 -61.60 67.14 -12.03
CA MET A 405 -60.96 68.45 -12.20
C MET A 405 -61.33 69.46 -11.09
N GLN A 406 -62.40 69.22 -10.34
CA GLN A 406 -62.90 70.05 -9.26
C GLN A 406 -62.51 69.52 -7.86
N GLY A 407 -61.84 68.36 -7.79
CA GLY A 407 -61.33 67.73 -6.57
C GLY A 407 -62.31 66.81 -5.85
N TYR A 408 -63.34 66.30 -6.52
CA TYR A 408 -64.32 65.36 -5.98
C TYR A 408 -64.01 63.92 -6.35
N ASP A 409 -64.15 62.99 -5.40
CA ASP A 409 -64.02 61.55 -5.66
C ASP A 409 -65.23 61.00 -6.43
N ILE A 410 -65.16 59.73 -6.84
CA ILE A 410 -66.25 59.04 -7.57
C ILE A 410 -67.57 58.97 -6.79
N SER A 411 -67.55 59.20 -5.47
CA SER A 411 -68.72 59.23 -4.60
C SER A 411 -69.25 60.66 -4.37
N GLY A 412 -68.64 61.68 -4.99
CA GLY A 412 -69.00 63.09 -4.82
C GLY A 412 -68.44 63.74 -3.56
N ASN A 413 -67.48 63.11 -2.87
CA ASN A 413 -66.82 63.70 -1.71
C ASN A 413 -65.63 64.55 -2.14
N LYS A 414 -65.56 65.78 -1.64
CA LYS A 414 -64.43 66.67 -1.90
C LYS A 414 -63.27 66.32 -0.98
N ILE A 415 -62.02 66.36 -1.48
CA ILE A 415 -60.86 66.32 -0.59
C ILE A 415 -60.94 67.48 0.41
N GLU A 416 -61.18 67.18 1.68
CA GLU A 416 -60.91 68.10 2.77
C GLU A 416 -59.40 68.15 2.99
N ARG A 417 -58.75 69.18 2.44
CA ARG A 417 -57.37 69.51 2.79
C ARG A 417 -57.30 69.98 4.24
N ASN A 418 -57.14 69.06 5.19
CA ASN A 418 -56.79 69.43 6.55
C ASN A 418 -55.32 69.86 6.61
N ILE A 419 -55.14 71.18 6.65
CA ILE A 419 -53.88 71.84 6.98
C ILE A 419 -53.75 71.82 8.50
N GLU A 420 -52.96 70.89 9.04
CA GLU A 420 -52.22 71.15 10.28
C GLU A 420 -50.78 70.65 10.13
N LYS A 421 -49.86 71.60 10.30
CA LYS A 421 -48.41 71.41 10.34
C LYS A 421 -48.05 70.51 11.52
N ASN A 422 -47.58 69.30 11.23
CA ASN A 422 -46.47 68.73 11.98
C ASN A 422 -45.26 68.65 11.06
N ILE A 423 -44.15 69.02 11.66
CA ILE A 423 -42.83 69.26 11.09
C ILE A 423 -42.38 68.08 10.22
N SER A 424 -41.89 68.42 9.05
CA SER A 424 -41.27 67.53 8.07
C SER A 424 -40.16 66.69 8.69
N THR A 425 -40.37 65.37 8.75
CA THR A 425 -39.27 64.42 8.55
C THR A 425 -38.92 64.46 7.06
N GLU A 426 -38.02 65.36 6.69
CA GLU A 426 -37.39 65.33 5.38
C GLU A 426 -36.44 64.13 5.31
N SER A 427 -36.68 63.27 4.31
CA SER A 427 -35.70 62.45 3.57
C SER A 427 -35.00 61.34 4.39
N VAL A 428 -35.01 60.07 4.01
CA VAL A 428 -34.84 59.49 2.68
C VAL A 428 -35.54 58.13 2.66
N THR A 429 -36.49 57.91 1.75
CA THR A 429 -36.76 56.57 1.23
C THR A 429 -36.33 56.56 -0.23
N ASN A 430 -35.46 55.62 -0.57
CA ASN A 430 -35.29 55.18 -1.93
C ASN A 430 -35.17 53.66 -1.90
N TYR A 431 -36.16 53.02 -2.55
CA TYR A 431 -36.13 51.72 -3.24
C TYR A 431 -35.56 50.50 -2.48
N ASN A 432 -36.15 49.32 -2.47
CA ASN A 432 -37.21 48.69 -3.25
C ASN A 432 -37.47 47.32 -2.57
N TYR A 433 -38.66 46.74 -2.68
CA TYR A 433 -38.92 45.30 -2.96
C TYR A 433 -40.37 44.93 -2.62
N GLY A 434 -41.01 44.23 -3.54
CA GLY A 434 -42.26 43.50 -3.36
C GLY A 434 -42.63 42.88 -4.72
N VAL A 435 -42.15 41.68 -5.06
CA VAL A 435 -42.73 40.37 -4.70
C VAL A 435 -44.24 40.41 -4.58
N ASN A 436 -44.93 39.78 -5.55
CA ASN A 436 -46.33 39.45 -5.44
C ASN A 436 -46.48 37.93 -5.46
N SER A 437 -47.02 37.40 -4.36
CA SER A 437 -47.30 35.99 -4.11
C SER A 437 -48.74 35.66 -4.48
N GLY A 438 -48.97 34.52 -5.14
CA GLY A 438 -50.31 34.00 -5.41
C GLY A 438 -50.38 32.48 -5.53
N THR A 439 -50.91 31.86 -4.48
CA THR A 439 -51.60 30.55 -4.38
C THR A 439 -50.83 29.20 -4.36
N LYS A 440 -51.20 28.44 -3.32
CA LYS A 440 -50.70 27.17 -2.77
C LYS A 440 -50.87 25.94 -3.68
N GLY A 441 -49.88 25.05 -3.65
CA GLY A 441 -50.00 23.62 -3.97
C GLY A 441 -49.00 22.81 -3.12
N LEU A 442 -49.51 21.89 -2.31
CA LEU A 442 -48.76 20.93 -1.48
C LEU A 442 -48.07 19.91 -2.38
N ILE A 443 -46.73 19.80 -2.32
CA ILE A 443 -45.99 18.59 -2.73
C ILE A 443 -44.83 18.37 -1.75
N ASN A 444 -44.64 17.11 -1.36
CA ASN A 444 -43.82 16.56 -0.29
C ASN A 444 -42.35 17.03 -0.22
N GLN A 445 -41.84 17.03 1.01
CA GLN A 445 -40.56 17.60 1.42
C GLN A 445 -39.35 16.62 1.34
N ASP A 446 -39.43 15.53 0.57
CA ASP A 446 -38.42 14.45 0.61
C ASP A 446 -37.75 14.08 -0.74
N GLU A 447 -37.96 14.83 -1.83
CA GLU A 447 -37.34 14.48 -3.14
C GLU A 447 -36.37 15.54 -3.73
N TYR A 448 -36.10 16.65 -3.05
CA TYR A 448 -35.13 17.66 -3.53
C TYR A 448 -33.73 17.59 -2.88
N THR A 449 -33.55 16.71 -1.90
CA THR A 449 -32.32 16.64 -1.10
C THR A 449 -31.26 15.71 -1.68
N GLU A 450 -31.58 14.85 -2.66
CA GLU A 450 -30.60 13.89 -3.20
C GLU A 450 -30.05 14.25 -4.59
N TYR A 451 -30.79 15.02 -5.39
CA TYR A 451 -30.34 15.44 -6.73
C TYR A 451 -29.46 16.70 -6.74
N SER A 452 -29.61 17.57 -5.74
CA SER A 452 -28.79 18.79 -5.56
C SER A 452 -27.43 18.52 -4.90
N LEU A 453 -27.30 17.41 -4.17
CA LEU A 453 -26.08 17.01 -3.45
C LEU A 453 -25.11 16.16 -4.29
N ARG A 454 -25.50 15.75 -5.50
CA ARG A 454 -24.67 14.91 -6.38
C ARG A 454 -23.87 15.69 -7.42
N MET A 455 -24.07 17.01 -7.53
CA MET A 455 -23.39 17.89 -8.49
C MET A 455 -22.25 18.74 -7.91
N THR A 456 -21.78 18.47 -6.68
CA THR A 456 -20.76 19.34 -6.04
C THR A 456 -19.81 18.60 -5.09
N LYS A 457 -19.23 17.47 -5.50
CA LYS A 457 -18.04 16.89 -4.83
C LYS A 457 -16.78 16.98 -5.68
N GLU A 458 -16.86 16.63 -6.96
CA GLU A 458 -15.75 16.74 -7.90
C GLU A 458 -15.51 18.20 -8.33
N SER A 459 -16.59 18.95 -8.58
CA SER A 459 -16.53 20.37 -8.96
C SER A 459 -15.94 21.28 -7.87
N LEU A 460 -16.17 20.95 -6.59
CA LEU A 460 -15.66 21.71 -5.45
C LEU A 460 -14.15 21.47 -5.23
N ILE A 461 -13.68 20.24 -5.48
CA ILE A 461 -12.27 19.86 -5.42
C ILE A 461 -11.49 20.55 -6.55
N ILE A 462 -12.04 20.57 -7.77
CA ILE A 462 -11.44 21.27 -8.92
C ILE A 462 -11.41 22.79 -8.70
N TYR A 463 -12.47 23.38 -8.13
CA TYR A 463 -12.52 24.82 -7.82
C TYR A 463 -11.51 25.24 -6.74
N LEU A 464 -11.29 24.40 -5.72
CA LEU A 464 -10.28 24.63 -4.68
C LEU A 464 -8.85 24.41 -5.22
N PHE A 465 -8.66 23.46 -6.13
CA PHE A 465 -7.39 23.18 -6.80
C PHE A 465 -6.96 24.34 -7.72
N LEU A 466 -7.89 24.97 -8.45
CA LEU A 466 -7.59 26.08 -9.36
C LEU A 466 -7.37 27.42 -8.65
N ASN A 467 -8.05 27.68 -7.51
CA ASN A 467 -7.94 28.97 -6.80
C ASN A 467 -6.80 29.03 -5.77
N GLN A 468 -6.15 27.91 -5.42
CA GLN A 468 -5.01 27.91 -4.49
C GLN A 468 -3.63 27.72 -5.15
N VAL A 469 -3.59 27.33 -6.44
CA VAL A 469 -2.33 26.92 -7.11
C VAL A 469 -1.80 27.95 -8.13
N ILE A 470 -2.58 28.93 -8.57
CA ILE A 470 -2.13 29.89 -9.59
C ILE A 470 -2.03 31.29 -8.97
N PRO A 471 -0.83 31.78 -8.60
CA PRO A 471 -0.62 33.21 -8.49
C PRO A 471 -0.82 33.83 -9.89
N ALA A 472 -1.40 35.02 -9.92
CA ALA A 472 -1.54 35.83 -11.14
C ALA A 472 -0.15 36.34 -11.62
N ASP A 473 0.67 35.44 -12.17
CA ASP A 473 1.94 35.77 -12.81
C ASP A 473 2.00 35.11 -14.20
N GLU A 474 2.14 35.93 -15.23
CA GLU A 474 1.96 35.63 -16.66
C GLU A 474 3.14 34.84 -17.27
N SER A 475 3.71 33.85 -16.59
CA SER A 475 4.96 33.19 -17.07
C SER A 475 5.01 31.66 -17.02
N MET A 476 3.88 30.96 -16.93
CA MET A 476 3.86 29.49 -17.08
C MET A 476 3.07 29.05 -18.32
N ASP A 477 3.76 29.03 -19.45
CA ASP A 477 3.26 28.48 -20.71
C ASP A 477 3.67 26.99 -20.78
N THR A 478 2.82 26.09 -20.25
CA THR A 478 2.94 24.64 -20.51
C THR A 478 1.71 24.13 -21.27
N PRO A 479 1.89 23.42 -22.40
CA PRO A 479 0.79 22.95 -23.26
C PRO A 479 -0.25 22.07 -22.55
N GLU A 480 0.13 21.34 -21.49
CA GLU A 480 -0.79 20.46 -20.76
C GLU A 480 -1.86 21.21 -19.95
N ILE A 481 -1.55 22.40 -19.42
CA ILE A 481 -2.49 23.22 -18.63
C ILE A 481 -3.51 23.89 -19.55
N THR A 482 -3.07 24.37 -20.71
CA THR A 482 -3.94 25.01 -21.72
C THR A 482 -4.95 24.03 -22.29
N VAL A 483 -4.58 22.76 -22.53
CA VAL A 483 -5.51 21.71 -23.00
C VAL A 483 -6.55 21.35 -21.93
N PHE A 484 -6.15 21.33 -20.65
CA PHE A 484 -7.06 21.05 -19.53
C PHE A 484 -8.07 22.21 -19.31
N LEU A 485 -7.60 23.45 -19.30
CA LEU A 485 -8.45 24.65 -19.14
C LEU A 485 -9.43 24.84 -20.30
N THR A 486 -9.03 24.52 -21.53
CA THR A 486 -9.90 24.65 -22.72
C THR A 486 -11.02 23.60 -22.73
N LYS A 487 -10.79 22.42 -22.14
CA LYS A 487 -11.75 21.32 -22.08
C LYS A 487 -12.87 21.52 -21.05
N TYR A 488 -12.63 22.28 -19.99
CA TYR A 488 -13.55 22.44 -18.84
C TYR A 488 -14.02 23.89 -18.60
N LYS A 489 -13.72 24.81 -19.53
CA LYS A 489 -14.01 26.24 -19.42
C LYS A 489 -15.50 26.56 -19.21
N GLU A 490 -16.40 25.84 -19.87
CA GLU A 490 -17.84 26.04 -19.78
C GLU A 490 -18.42 25.56 -18.43
N GLU A 491 -17.89 24.46 -17.88
CA GLU A 491 -18.26 23.94 -16.55
C GLU A 491 -17.76 24.85 -15.41
N ILE A 492 -16.60 25.49 -15.58
CA ILE A 492 -16.05 26.44 -14.61
C ILE A 492 -16.90 27.71 -14.54
N GLU A 493 -17.33 28.24 -15.68
CA GLU A 493 -18.17 29.45 -15.74
C GLU A 493 -19.61 29.20 -15.20
N LEU A 494 -20.18 28.02 -15.47
CA LEU A 494 -21.48 27.62 -14.89
C LEU A 494 -21.43 27.48 -13.36
N ASN A 495 -20.32 26.97 -12.82
CA ASN A 495 -20.13 26.79 -11.38
C ASN A 495 -19.87 28.13 -10.64
N LYS A 496 -19.23 29.11 -11.29
CA LYS A 496 -19.08 30.47 -10.73
C LYS A 496 -20.42 31.18 -10.56
N PHE A 497 -21.33 31.04 -11.53
CA PHE A 497 -22.66 31.64 -11.47
C PHE A 497 -23.50 31.05 -10.33
N PHE A 498 -23.48 29.73 -10.14
CA PHE A 498 -24.22 29.04 -9.08
C PHE A 498 -23.70 29.32 -7.67
N MET A 499 -22.37 29.37 -7.48
CA MET A 499 -21.76 29.65 -6.17
C MET A 499 -21.91 31.12 -5.75
N GLY A 500 -21.92 32.05 -6.70
CA GLY A 500 -22.25 33.46 -6.45
C GLY A 500 -23.68 33.65 -5.93
N SER A 501 -24.63 32.82 -6.38
CA SER A 501 -25.99 32.82 -5.84
C SER A 501 -26.09 32.21 -4.43
N LEU A 502 -25.27 31.21 -4.11
CA LEU A 502 -25.26 30.57 -2.78
C LEU A 502 -24.69 31.48 -1.68
N PHE A 503 -23.66 32.28 -2.02
CA PHE A 503 -23.04 33.24 -1.09
C PHE A 503 -23.99 34.37 -0.67
N ASN A 504 -24.92 34.76 -1.55
CA ASN A 504 -25.92 35.79 -1.27
C ASN A 504 -27.09 35.31 -0.38
N MET A 505 -27.22 34.00 -0.14
CA MET A 505 -28.32 33.43 0.66
C MET A 505 -28.02 33.29 2.16
N TYR A 506 -26.77 33.45 2.61
CA TYR A 506 -26.40 33.32 4.03
C TYR A 506 -25.34 34.36 4.47
N PRO A 507 -25.76 35.58 4.87
CA PRO A 507 -24.84 36.55 5.44
C PRO A 507 -24.55 36.20 6.91
N GLY A 508 -23.27 36.10 7.29
CA GLY A 508 -22.85 36.20 8.69
C GLY A 508 -22.42 34.93 9.42
N LYS A 509 -21.94 33.88 8.73
CA LYS A 509 -21.17 32.81 9.40
C LYS A 509 -19.75 32.72 8.84
N ASP A 510 -18.81 32.69 9.78
CA ASP A 510 -17.37 32.82 9.57
C ASP A 510 -16.82 31.67 8.73
N LEU A 511 -16.02 31.98 7.71
CA LEU A 511 -15.42 31.01 6.77
C LEU A 511 -14.62 29.93 7.51
N ASN A 512 -14.03 30.30 8.65
CA ASN A 512 -13.27 29.43 9.54
C ASN A 512 -14.11 28.32 10.21
N PHE A 513 -15.40 28.55 10.47
CA PHE A 513 -16.28 27.53 11.04
C PHE A 513 -16.58 26.43 10.01
N PHE A 514 -16.81 26.83 8.75
CA PHE A 514 -17.07 25.90 7.64
C PHE A 514 -15.82 25.08 7.29
N MET A 515 -14.65 25.71 7.29
CA MET A 515 -13.36 25.03 7.03
C MET A 515 -13.00 24.01 8.12
N ASN A 516 -13.30 24.29 9.39
CA ASN A 516 -12.99 23.37 10.49
C ASN A 516 -13.92 22.15 10.53
N GLU A 517 -15.19 22.30 10.18
CA GLU A 517 -16.11 21.15 10.02
C GLU A 517 -15.79 20.32 8.77
N PHE A 518 -15.37 20.98 7.68
CA PHE A 518 -14.91 20.29 6.47
C PHE A 518 -13.64 19.46 6.74
N LEU A 519 -12.64 20.02 7.44
CA LEU A 519 -11.41 19.29 7.80
C LEU A 519 -11.67 18.10 8.74
N LYS A 520 -12.59 18.23 9.71
CA LYS A 520 -13.00 17.11 10.57
C LYS A 520 -13.62 15.95 9.79
N LYS A 521 -14.50 16.24 8.83
CA LYS A 521 -15.11 15.23 7.96
C LYS A 521 -14.13 14.66 6.93
N PHE A 522 -13.15 15.45 6.49
CA PHE A 522 -12.10 15.01 5.57
C PHE A 522 -11.11 14.05 6.23
N ASP A 523 -10.79 14.24 7.52
CA ASP A 523 -9.98 13.31 8.31
C ASP A 523 -10.68 11.96 8.55
N GLU A 524 -12.00 11.93 8.74
CA GLU A 524 -12.79 10.70 8.74
C GLU A 524 -12.76 10.00 7.37
N TYR A 525 -12.79 10.78 6.29
CA TYR A 525 -12.72 10.27 4.92
C TYR A 525 -11.34 9.68 4.57
N LEU A 526 -10.24 10.30 5.04
CA LEU A 526 -8.88 9.78 4.92
C LEU A 526 -8.67 8.48 5.71
N LYS A 527 -9.33 8.32 6.87
CA LYS A 527 -9.34 7.06 7.61
C LYS A 527 -10.09 5.95 6.86
N MET A 528 -11.16 6.27 6.13
CA MET A 528 -11.85 5.33 5.24
C MET A 528 -11.04 5.01 3.97
N MET A 529 -10.25 5.95 3.45
CA MET A 529 -9.45 5.79 2.23
C MET A 529 -8.16 4.97 2.38
N LYS A 530 -7.68 4.71 3.61
CA LYS A 530 -6.57 3.76 3.87
C LYS A 530 -6.87 2.30 3.48
N LEU A 531 -8.05 2.03 2.93
CA LEU A 531 -8.51 0.72 2.43
C LEU A 531 -8.50 0.59 0.90
N MET A 532 -8.01 1.59 0.13
CA MET A 532 -7.96 1.54 -1.34
C MET A 532 -6.60 2.01 -1.90
N PRO A 533 -5.72 1.11 -2.41
CA PRO A 533 -4.34 1.46 -2.77
C PRO A 533 -4.17 2.34 -4.02
N ASN A 534 -5.16 2.39 -4.93
CA ASN A 534 -4.93 2.88 -6.29
C ASN A 534 -5.39 4.32 -6.57
N MET A 535 -5.87 5.06 -5.56
CA MET A 535 -6.08 6.52 -5.65
C MET A 535 -4.95 7.33 -5.00
N CYS A 536 -3.96 6.68 -4.38
CA CYS A 536 -3.07 7.35 -3.45
C CYS A 536 -2.02 8.26 -4.10
N ARG A 537 -1.36 7.91 -5.21
CA ARG A 537 -0.16 8.66 -5.65
C ARG A 537 -0.38 10.16 -5.91
N SER A 538 -1.36 10.56 -6.70
CA SER A 538 -1.54 11.98 -7.06
C SER A 538 -2.06 12.83 -5.90
N ILE A 539 -2.83 12.23 -4.98
CA ILE A 539 -3.37 12.91 -3.78
C ILE A 539 -2.31 12.96 -2.68
N GLU A 540 -1.48 11.93 -2.56
CA GLU A 540 -0.37 11.83 -1.60
C GLU A 540 0.78 12.77 -2.00
N GLU A 541 1.07 12.90 -3.31
CA GLU A 541 1.99 13.92 -3.85
C GLU A 541 1.47 15.35 -3.60
N GLY A 542 0.17 15.60 -3.81
CA GLY A 542 -0.46 16.89 -3.48
C GLY A 542 -0.46 17.20 -1.97
N TYR A 543 -0.66 16.18 -1.12
CA TYR A 543 -0.62 16.32 0.33
C TYR A 543 0.80 16.56 0.86
N ILE A 544 1.82 15.88 0.32
CA ILE A 544 3.23 16.11 0.65
C ILE A 544 3.65 17.53 0.25
N TYR A 545 3.25 17.99 -0.94
CA TYR A 545 3.49 19.36 -1.41
C TYR A 545 2.84 20.42 -0.50
N LEU A 546 1.59 20.21 -0.10
CA LEU A 546 0.89 21.10 0.85
C LEU A 546 1.52 21.11 2.24
N LYS A 547 2.00 19.96 2.73
CA LYS A 547 2.67 19.85 4.05
C LYS A 547 4.01 20.59 4.07
N GLU A 548 4.77 20.52 2.97
CA GLU A 548 6.01 21.27 2.80
C GLU A 548 5.76 22.78 2.59
N TYR A 549 4.72 23.16 1.85
CA TYR A 549 4.36 24.57 1.63
C TYR A 549 3.88 25.26 2.91
N VAL A 550 3.04 24.60 3.72
CA VAL A 550 2.60 25.11 5.03
C VAL A 550 3.74 25.10 6.06
N GLY A 551 4.69 24.16 5.94
CA GLY A 551 5.92 24.13 6.74
C GLY A 551 6.87 25.29 6.46
N ARG A 552 7.02 25.69 5.19
CA ARG A 552 7.85 26.84 4.77
C ARG A 552 7.24 28.19 5.15
N LYS A 553 5.90 28.36 5.05
CA LYS A 553 5.26 29.60 5.52
C LYS A 553 5.32 29.82 7.03
N LYS A 554 5.38 28.75 7.83
CA LYS A 554 5.59 28.85 9.29
C LYS A 554 7.01 29.25 9.69
N THR A 555 7.98 29.18 8.78
CA THR A 555 9.37 29.61 9.02
C THR A 555 9.69 30.99 8.47
N GLU A 556 8.77 31.63 7.74
CA GLU A 556 8.88 33.03 7.30
C GLU A 556 8.00 34.00 8.14
N GLU A 557 7.10 33.50 8.99
CA GLU A 557 6.31 34.27 9.96
C GLU A 557 6.71 34.04 11.45
N LEU A 558 7.79 33.31 11.70
CA LEU A 558 8.51 33.21 12.99
C LEU A 558 9.90 33.79 12.82
#